data_AF-A0A3C1Y5V5-F1
#
_entry.id   AF-A0A3C1Y5V5-F1
#
_cell.length_a   1.000
_cell.length_b   1.000
_cell.length_c   1.000
_cell.angle_alpha   90.00
_cell.angle_beta   90.00
_cell.angle_gamma   90.00
#
_symmetry.space_group_name_H-M   'P 1'
#
loop_
_entity.id
_entity.type
_entity.pdbx_description
1 polymer ?
#
loop_
_entity_poly.entity_id
_entity_poly.type
_entity_poly.pdbx_seq_one_letter_code
_entity_poly.pdbx_strand_id
1 'polypeptide(L)' 'MTGVAAPDGWQQVVDFVEAPRGSYKEIRDARSHCSTVRGKELLMQYVENSKAANMLIHNDYIKAIM' A
#
# COMPACT_ATOMS: atom_id res chain seq x y z
N MET A 1 3.61 18.06 7.97
CA MET A 1 3.98 16.85 7.21
C MET A 1 2.70 16.13 6.82
N THR A 2 2.56 15.69 5.57
CA THR A 2 1.39 14.95 5.09
C THR A 2 1.79 13.55 4.65
N GLY A 3 0.89 12.57 4.83
CA GLY A 3 1.11 11.16 4.47
C GLY A 3 -0.04 10.62 3.61
N VAL A 4 0.26 9.67 2.73
CA VAL A 4 -0.78 8.95 1.98
C VAL A 4 -1.45 7.96 2.92
N ALA A 5 -2.78 7.99 3.02
CA ALA A 5 -3.50 6.94 3.72
C ALA A 5 -3.41 5.63 2.92
N ALA A 6 -2.76 4.60 3.46
CA ALA A 6 -2.79 3.28 2.84
C ALA A 6 -4.24 2.75 2.85
N PRO A 7 -4.73 2.18 1.73
CA PRO A 7 -6.08 1.64 1.65
C PRO A 7 -6.23 0.36 2.49
N ASP A 8 -7.47 0.02 2.85
CA ASP A 8 -7.76 -1.19 3.62
C ASP A 8 -7.32 -2.44 2.86
N GLY A 9 -6.46 -3.24 3.49
CA GLY A 9 -5.87 -4.44 2.89
C GLY A 9 -4.62 -4.17 2.05
N TRP A 10 -4.01 -2.98 2.13
CA TRP A 10 -2.74 -2.66 1.47
C TRP A 10 -1.63 -3.67 1.72
N GLN A 11 -1.61 -4.30 2.91
CA GLN A 11 -0.65 -5.33 3.26
C GLN A 11 -0.62 -6.50 2.26
N GLN A 12 -1.74 -6.84 1.61
CA GLN A 12 -1.76 -7.89 0.58
C GLN A 12 -0.88 -7.55 -0.62
N VAL A 13 -0.82 -6.28 -1.01
CA VAL A 13 0.06 -5.82 -2.11
C VAL A 13 1.50 -5.84 -1.65
N VAL A 14 1.78 -5.41 -0.42
CA VAL A 14 3.14 -5.47 0.17
C VAL A 14 3.62 -6.93 0.23
N ASP A 15 2.82 -7.83 0.80
CA ASP A 15 3.13 -9.26 0.90
C ASP A 15 3.30 -9.93 -0.47
N PHE A 16 2.54 -9.48 -1.49
CA PHE A 16 2.74 -9.93 -2.86
C PHE A 16 4.07 -9.45 -3.43
N VAL A 17 4.40 -8.16 -3.28
CA VAL A 17 5.61 -7.56 -3.87
C VAL A 17 6.88 -8.04 -3.17
N GLU A 18 6.87 -8.17 -1.86
CA GLU A 18 8.03 -8.53 -1.05
C GLU A 18 8.25 -10.05 -0.93
N ALA A 19 7.31 -10.87 -1.42
CA ALA A 19 7.46 -12.33 -1.39
C ALA A 19 8.74 -12.82 -2.12
N PRO A 20 9.39 -13.88 -1.62
CA PRO A 20 10.54 -14.50 -2.28
C PRO A 20 10.18 -15.02 -3.67
N ARG A 21 11.15 -15.01 -4.60
CA ARG A 21 10.98 -15.46 -6.00
C ARG A 21 12.19 -16.24 -6.52
N GLY A 22 12.93 -16.90 -5.62
CA GLY A 22 14.13 -17.67 -5.96
C GLY A 22 13.83 -19.02 -6.63
N SER A 23 12.61 -19.54 -6.47
CA SER A 23 12.16 -20.80 -7.05
C SER A 23 10.77 -20.71 -7.68
N TYR A 24 10.45 -21.68 -8.56
CA TYR A 24 9.13 -21.75 -9.20
C TYR A 24 7.99 -21.92 -8.19
N LYS A 25 8.22 -22.66 -7.10
CA LYS A 25 7.26 -22.82 -6.01
C LYS A 25 6.97 -21.47 -5.34
N GLU A 26 8.02 -20.74 -4.96
CA GLU A 26 7.89 -19.42 -4.32
C GLU A 26 7.15 -18.42 -5.21
N ILE A 27 7.42 -18.41 -6.52
CA ILE A 27 6.68 -17.58 -7.48
C ILE A 27 5.18 -17.92 -7.50
N ARG A 28 4.83 -19.21 -7.41
CA ARG A 28 3.44 -19.65 -7.38
C ARG A 28 2.75 -19.28 -6.07
N ASP A 29 3.44 -19.47 -4.94
CA ASP A 29 2.93 -19.15 -3.62
C ASP A 29 2.72 -17.62 -3.49
N ALA A 30 3.68 -16.81 -3.94
CA ALA A 30 3.56 -15.35 -3.96
C ALA A 30 2.32 -14.85 -4.71
N ARG A 31 1.96 -15.48 -5.85
CA ARG A 31 0.76 -15.11 -6.63
C ARG A 31 -0.56 -15.27 -5.87
N SER A 32 -0.59 -16.09 -4.82
CA SER A 32 -1.80 -16.29 -4.02
C SER A 32 -2.08 -15.12 -3.06
N HIS A 33 -1.09 -14.28 -2.78
CA HIS A 33 -1.20 -13.20 -1.79
C HIS A 33 -2.06 -12.02 -2.26
N CYS A 34 -2.11 -11.76 -3.57
CA CYS A 34 -2.93 -10.68 -4.12
C CYS A 34 -3.36 -11.01 -5.55
N SER A 35 -4.67 -11.04 -5.79
CA SER A 35 -5.19 -11.20 -7.16
C SER A 35 -4.98 -9.93 -7.96
N THR A 36 -4.84 -10.05 -9.29
CA THR A 36 -4.66 -8.87 -10.17
C THR A 36 -5.79 -7.86 -10.04
N VAL A 37 -7.03 -8.32 -9.87
CA VAL A 37 -8.20 -7.45 -9.69
C VAL A 37 -8.08 -6.67 -8.38
N ARG A 38 -7.80 -7.37 -7.27
CA ARG A 38 -7.66 -6.74 -5.96
C ARG A 38 -6.47 -5.78 -5.91
N GLY A 39 -5.34 -6.17 -6.49
CA GLY A 39 -4.15 -5.33 -6.59
C GLY A 39 -4.43 -4.03 -7.34
N LYS A 40 -5.16 -4.11 -8.47
CA LYS A 40 -5.57 -2.92 -9.23
C LYS A 40 -6.45 -1.98 -8.40
N GLU A 41 -7.46 -2.52 -7.70
CA GLU A 41 -8.33 -1.72 -6.82
C GLU A 41 -7.53 -0.98 -5.75
N LEU A 42 -6.66 -1.70 -5.04
CA LEU A 42 -5.82 -1.16 -3.97
C LEU A 42 -4.87 -0.08 -4.49
N LEU A 43 -4.23 -0.30 -5.65
CA LEU A 43 -3.35 0.69 -6.27
C LEU A 43 -4.11 1.96 -6.68
N MET A 44 -5.30 1.81 -7.27
CA MET A 44 -6.13 2.96 -7.65
C MET A 44 -6.61 3.73 -6.41
N GLN A 45 -6.97 3.03 -5.34
CA GLN A 45 -7.37 3.67 -4.09
C GLN A 45 -6.19 4.39 -3.41
N TYR A 46 -4.98 3.81 -3.47
CA TYR A 46 -3.78 4.48 -2.99
C TYR A 46 -3.50 5.78 -3.78
N VAL A 47 -3.71 5.78 -5.10
CA VAL A 47 -3.61 7.00 -5.94
C VAL A 47 -4.69 8.02 -5.55
N GLU A 48 -5.91 7.59 -5.22
CA GLU A 48 -6.94 8.51 -4.73
C GLU A 48 -6.55 9.14 -3.39
N ASN A 49 -6.01 8.34 -2.48
CA ASN A 49 -5.57 8.78 -1.16
C ASN A 49 -4.32 9.68 -1.20
N SER A 50 -3.55 9.64 -2.29
CA SER A 50 -2.36 10.48 -2.47
C SER A 50 -2.69 11.89 -2.95
N LYS A 51 -3.94 12.15 -3.34
CA LYS A 51 -4.41 13.51 -3.66
C LYS A 51 -4.40 14.37 -2.41
N ALA A 52 -3.95 15.62 -2.54
CA ALA A 52 -3.78 16.55 -1.41
C ALA A 52 -5.02 16.68 -0.51
N ALA A 53 -6.22 16.62 -1.07
CA ALA A 53 -7.49 16.70 -0.32
C ALA A 53 -7.75 15.49 0.58
N ASN A 54 -7.13 14.33 0.29
CA ASN A 54 -7.35 13.05 0.97
C ASN A 54 -6.13 12.63 1.82
N MET A 55 -5.04 13.39 1.77
CA MET A 55 -3.83 13.07 2.54
C MET A 55 -4.05 13.27 4.03
N LEU A 56 -3.41 12.42 4.82
CA LEU A 56 -3.35 12.53 6.28
C LEU A 56 -2.50 13.75 6.66
N ILE A 57 -3.02 14.58 7.56
CA ILE A 57 -2.30 15.74 8.09
C ILE A 57 -1.76 15.37 9.48
N HIS A 58 -0.44 15.34 9.62
CA HIS A 58 0.22 15.05 10.89
C HIS A 58 0.35 16.33 11.74
N ASN A 59 -0.78 16.81 12.27
CA ASN A 59 -0.85 18.04 13.06
C ASN A 59 0.05 18.00 14.30
N ASP A 60 0.14 16.86 14.99
CA ASP A 60 0.95 16.76 16.21
C ASP A 60 2.45 16.89 15.92
N TYR A 61 2.91 16.34 14.80
CA TYR A 61 4.29 16.55 14.34
C TYR A 61 4.55 18.02 14.02
N ILE A 62 3.61 18.69 13.34
CA ILE A 62 3.74 20.12 13.02
C ILE A 62 3.83 20.96 14.28
N LYS A 63 3.03 20.65 15.31
CA LYS A 63 3.06 21.35 16.60
C LYS A 63 4.32 21.07 17.41
N ALA A 64 4.95 19.89 17.24
CA ALA A 64 6.16 19.54 17.97
C ALA A 64 7.43 20.24 17.44
N ILE A 65 7.40 20.75 16.20
CA ILE A 65 8.53 21.44 15.56
C ILE A 65 8.35 22.97 15.45
N MET A 66 7.25 23.49 16.00
CA MET A 66 6.89 24.91 16.00
C MET A 66 7.01 25.47 17.41
#